data_AF-A0AAU0FA96-F1
#
_entry.id   AF-A0AAU0FA96-F1
#
_cell.length_a   1.000
_cell.length_b   1.000
_cell.length_c   1.000
_cell.angle_alpha   90.00
_cell.angle_beta   90.00
_cell.angle_gamma   90.00
#
_symmetry.space_group_name_H-M   'P 1'
#
loop_
_entity.id
_entity.type
_entity.pdbx_description
1 polymer ?
#
loop_
_entity_poly.entity_id
_entity_poly.type
_entity_poly.pdbx_seq_one_letter_code
_entity_poly.pdbx_strand_id
1 'polypeptide(L)'
;MSKMATQLQHQFITDHNGKPLSVVIPINEYKDLLSIAEKYQDIEEDVHFSEEELESIEISHQEAKESKTISSKDLFQKLRNKYGG
;
A
#
# COMPACT_ATOMS: atom_id res chain seq x y z
N MET A 1 -25.51 9.86 -24.11
CA MET A 1 -25.09 8.46 -23.99
C MET A 1 -23.75 8.44 -23.27
N SER A 2 -23.73 7.98 -22.02
CA SER A 2 -22.51 8.00 -21.19
C SER A 2 -21.60 6.83 -21.56
N LYS A 3 -20.36 7.11 -21.97
CA LYS A 3 -19.32 6.09 -22.13
C LYS A 3 -19.02 5.54 -20.73
N MET A 4 -19.51 4.33 -20.44
CA MET A 4 -19.03 3.56 -19.30
C MET A 4 -17.53 3.36 -19.49
N ALA A 5 -16.71 4.01 -18.66
CA ALA A 5 -15.29 3.71 -18.60
C ALA A 5 -15.17 2.29 -18.03
N THR A 6 -14.95 1.30 -18.89
CA THR A 6 -14.70 -0.07 -18.46
C THR A 6 -13.46 -0.04 -17.57
N GLN A 7 -13.64 -0.24 -16.27
CA GLN A 7 -12.55 -0.50 -15.35
C GLN A 7 -11.87 -1.77 -15.87
N LEU A 8 -10.72 -1.62 -16.50
CA LEU A 8 -9.93 -2.72 -17.07
C LEU A 8 -9.49 -3.60 -15.91
N GLN A 9 -10.25 -4.65 -15.61
CA GLN A 9 -9.84 -5.70 -14.70
C GLN A 9 -8.68 -6.48 -15.32
N HIS A 10 -7.78 -7.00 -14.48
CA HIS A 10 -6.65 -7.81 -14.92
C HIS A 10 -7.14 -9.04 -15.68
N GLN A 11 -6.46 -9.38 -16.78
CA GLN A 11 -6.81 -10.53 -17.62
C GLN A 11 -5.62 -11.45 -17.78
N PHE A 12 -5.80 -12.73 -17.46
CA PHE A 12 -4.76 -13.73 -17.66
C PHE A 12 -4.78 -14.25 -19.10
N ILE A 13 -3.61 -14.29 -19.71
CA ILE A 13 -3.37 -15.02 -20.96
C ILE A 13 -2.89 -16.41 -20.56
N THR A 14 -3.62 -17.45 -20.95
CA THR A 14 -3.34 -18.84 -20.60
C THR A 14 -2.86 -19.65 -21.81
N ASP A 15 -2.21 -20.79 -21.54
CA ASP A 15 -1.97 -21.81 -22.55
C ASP A 15 -3.26 -22.59 -22.90
N HIS A 16 -3.12 -23.58 -23.79
CA HIS A 16 -4.23 -24.45 -24.23
C HIS A 16 -4.81 -25.35 -23.12
N ASN A 17 -4.11 -25.50 -22.00
CA ASN A 17 -4.55 -26.26 -20.83
C ASN A 17 -5.09 -25.34 -19.71
N GLY A 18 -5.19 -24.03 -19.97
CA GLY A 18 -5.64 -23.04 -18.99
C GLY A 18 -4.55 -22.62 -17.99
N LYS A 19 -3.29 -23.00 -18.19
CA LYS A 19 -2.18 -22.55 -17.33
C LYS A 19 -1.85 -21.08 -17.63
N PRO A 20 -1.82 -20.17 -16.65
CA PRO A 20 -1.44 -18.78 -16.86
C PRO A 20 -0.01 -18.62 -17.38
N LEU A 21 0.17 -17.79 -18.41
CA LEU A 21 1.48 -17.45 -19.00
C LEU A 21 1.84 -15.98 -18.75
N SER A 22 0.86 -15.09 -18.83
CA SER A 22 1.06 -13.66 -18.57
C SER A 22 -0.25 -13.01 -18.10
N VAL A 23 -0.14 -11.79 -17.60
CA VAL A 23 -1.30 -10.98 -17.17
C VAL A 23 -1.27 -9.63 -17.87
N VAL A 24 -2.43 -9.20 -18.36
CA VAL A 24 -2.67 -7.88 -18.92
C VAL A 24 -3.28 -7.02 -17.82
N ILE A 25 -2.60 -5.92 -17.49
CA ILE A 25 -3.03 -4.93 -16.51
C ILE A 25 -2.97 -3.52 -17.09
N PRO A 26 -3.75 -2.57 -16.57
CA PRO A 26 -3.59 -1.15 -16.88
C PRO A 26 -2.16 -0.66 -16.59
N ILE A 27 -1.65 0.23 -17.45
CA ILE A 27 -0.28 0.75 -17.31
C ILE A 27 -0.04 1.49 -15.98
N ASN A 28 -1.08 2.08 -15.38
CA ASN A 28 -0.97 2.74 -14.08
C ASN A 28 -0.77 1.70 -12.96
N GLU A 29 -1.52 0.60 -12.99
CA GLU A 29 -1.36 -0.50 -12.04
C GLU A 29 0.03 -1.14 -12.15
N TYR A 30 0.54 -1.30 -13.37
CA TYR A 30 1.92 -1.77 -13.57
C TYR A 30 2.97 -0.86 -12.92
N LYS A 31 2.82 0.47 -13.07
CA LYS A 31 3.73 1.45 -12.47
C LYS A 31 3.67 1.42 -10.94
N ASP A 32 2.48 1.26 -10.38
CA ASP A 32 2.30 1.16 -8.94
C ASP A 32 2.99 -0.11 -8.40
N LEU A 33 2.81 -1.25 -9.07
CA LEU A 33 3.46 -2.50 -8.72
C LEU A 33 4.99 -2.42 -8.81
N LEU A 34 5.54 -1.76 -9.84
CA LEU A 34 6.98 -1.51 -9.93
C LEU A 34 7.48 -0.63 -8.79
N SER A 35 6.79 0.46 -8.48
CA SER A 35 7.18 1.35 -7.38
C SER A 35 7.17 0.64 -6.02
N ILE A 36 6.22 -0.28 -5.82
CA ILE A 36 6.22 -1.15 -4.64
C ILE A 36 7.44 -2.06 -4.70
N ALA A 37 7.62 -2.84 -5.77
CA ALA A 37 8.73 -3.77 -5.90
C ALA A 37 10.10 -3.10 -5.65
N GLU A 38 10.35 -1.93 -6.22
CA GLU A 38 11.59 -1.15 -6.02
C GLU A 38 11.79 -0.73 -4.55
N LYS A 39 10.75 -0.29 -3.86
CA LYS A 39 10.84 0.08 -2.43
C LYS A 39 11.22 -1.08 -1.52
N TYR A 40 10.81 -2.29 -1.89
CA TYR A 40 11.07 -3.51 -1.13
C TYR A 40 12.27 -4.30 -1.67
N GLN A 41 12.89 -3.87 -2.78
CA GLN A 41 14.01 -4.56 -3.42
C GLN A 41 15.31 -4.49 -2.58
N ASP A 42 15.50 -3.41 -1.82
CA ASP A 42 16.64 -3.24 -0.92
C ASP A 42 16.46 -3.91 0.45
N ILE A 43 15.31 -4.56 0.66
CA ILE A 43 14.97 -5.25 1.89
C ILE A 43 15.19 -6.75 1.63
N GLU A 44 16.45 -7.17 1.56
CA GLU A 44 16.83 -8.60 1.54
C GLU A 44 16.53 -9.32 2.89
N GLU A 45 15.94 -8.63 3.86
CA GLU A 45 15.37 -9.25 5.05
C GLU A 45 13.91 -9.59 4.78
N ASP A 46 13.53 -10.86 4.93
CA ASP A 46 12.13 -11.26 5.01
C ASP A 46 11.46 -10.45 6.13
N VAL A 47 10.76 -9.37 5.76
CA VAL A 47 10.02 -8.54 6.71
C VAL A 47 8.83 -9.35 7.20
N HIS A 48 9.07 -10.17 8.21
CA HIS A 48 8.04 -10.88 8.94
C HIS A 48 7.50 -9.97 10.02
N PHE A 49 6.37 -9.32 9.73
CA PHE A 49 5.56 -8.70 10.77
C PHE A 49 4.90 -9.78 11.62
N SER A 50 5.00 -9.64 12.93
CA SER A 50 4.16 -10.37 13.87
C SER A 50 2.68 -9.99 13.70
N GLU A 51 1.78 -10.82 14.21
CA GLU A 51 0.33 -10.54 14.19
C GLU A 51 0.00 -9.19 14.85
N GLU A 52 0.66 -8.88 15.97
CA GLU A 52 0.52 -7.60 16.68
C GLU A 52 0.99 -6.39 15.84
N GLU A 53 2.07 -6.56 15.06
CA GLU A 53 2.54 -5.52 14.14
C GLU A 53 1.59 -5.33 12.96
N LEU A 54 1.02 -6.41 12.43
CA LEU A 54 0.00 -6.34 11.37
C LEU A 54 -1.27 -5.62 11.86
N GLU A 55 -1.76 -5.95 13.06
CA GLU A 55 -2.89 -5.23 13.68
C GLU A 55 -2.57 -3.75 13.88
N SER A 56 -1.36 -3.43 14.35
CA SER A 56 -0.91 -2.05 14.55
C SER A 56 -0.85 -1.26 13.24
N ILE A 57 -0.39 -1.89 12.15
CA ILE A 57 -0.38 -1.30 10.80
C ILE A 57 -1.80 -1.04 10.31
N GLU A 58 -2.72 -1.99 10.51
CA GLU A 58 -4.13 -1.82 10.12
C GLU A 58 -4.79 -0.66 10.88
N ILE A 59 -4.60 -0.58 12.19
CA ILE A 59 -5.11 0.52 13.03
C ILE A 59 -4.55 1.85 12.53
N SER A 60 -3.23 1.94 12.31
CA SER A 60 -2.57 3.15 11.80
C SER A 60 -3.16 3.60 10.46
N HIS A 61 -3.41 2.69 9.53
CA HIS A 61 -4.07 3.00 8.26
C HIS A 61 -5.50 3.51 8.44
N GLN A 62 -6.26 2.93 9.36
CA GLN A 62 -7.62 3.38 9.65
C GLN A 62 -7.62 4.78 10.28
N GLU A 63 -6.74 5.04 11.24
CA GLU A 63 -6.57 6.36 11.85
C GLU A 63 -6.16 7.42 10.82
N ALA A 64 -5.29 7.07 9.87
CA ALA A 64 -4.93 7.94 8.77
C ALA A 64 -6.11 8.28 7.85
N LYS A 65 -6.94 7.29 7.49
CA LYS A 65 -8.18 7.51 6.72
C LYS A 65 -9.16 8.42 7.45
N GLU A 66 -9.23 8.30 8.77
CA GLU A 66 -10.08 9.11 9.64
C GLU A 66 -9.48 10.49 9.98
N SER A 67 -8.34 10.86 9.38
CA SER A 67 -7.64 12.13 9.63
C SER A 67 -7.24 12.32 11.10
N LYS A 68 -7.00 11.23 11.83
CA LYS A 68 -6.54 11.22 13.23
C LYS A 68 -5.03 11.39 13.38
N THR A 69 -4.32 11.65 12.28
CA THR A 69 -2.87 11.94 12.30
C THR A 69 -2.59 13.35 12.81
N ILE A 70 -1.39 13.58 13.34
CA ILE A 70 -0.95 14.90 13.78
C ILE A 70 0.29 15.33 13.01
N SER A 71 0.47 16.65 12.84
CA SER A 71 1.67 17.18 12.20
C SER A 71 2.92 16.99 13.09
N SER A 72 4.10 16.97 12.47
CA SER A 72 5.37 16.91 13.22
C SER A 72 5.53 18.09 14.19
N LYS A 73 5.01 19.27 13.84
CA LYS A 73 5.00 20.45 14.70
C LYS A 73 4.15 20.23 15.95
N ASP A 74 2.96 19.66 15.78
CA ASP A 74 2.05 19.38 16.90
C ASP A 74 2.58 18.26 17.78
N LEU A 75 3.20 17.23 17.19
CA LEU A 75 3.90 16.18 17.93
C LEU A 75 5.02 16.76 18.79
N PHE A 76 5.88 17.61 18.21
CA PHE A 76 6.96 18.28 18.95
C PHE A 76 6.42 19.11 20.12
N GLN A 77 5.35 19.87 19.90
CA GLN A 77 4.73 20.66 20.96
C GLN A 77 4.15 19.79 22.07
N LYS A 78 3.46 18.69 21.73
CA LYS A 78 2.94 17.72 22.71
C LYS A 78 4.05 17.11 23.55
N LEU A 79 5.15 16.68 22.92
CA LEU A 79 6.30 16.11 23.62
C LEU A 79 6.96 17.13 24.55
N ARG A 80 7.16 18.37 24.07
CA ARG A 80 7.71 19.46 24.88
C ARG A 80 6.81 19.79 26.08
N ASN A 81 5.49 19.84 25.91
CA ASN A 81 4.58 20.11 27.02
C ASN A 81 4.56 18.97 28.05
N LYS A 82 4.77 17.72 27.62
CA LYS A 82 4.71 16.54 28.51
C LYS A 82 6.02 16.30 29.27
N TYR A 83 7.16 16.60 28.65
CA TYR A 83 8.48 16.23 29.18
C TYR A 83 9.47 17.39 29.29
N GLY A 84 9.13 18.58 28.77
CA GLY A 84 10.07 19.67 28.55
C GLY A 84 10.32 20.61 29.73
N GLY A 85 9.58 20.48 30.84
CA GLY A 85 9.70 21.39 32.00
C GLY A 85 9.02 22.72 31.79
#